data_AF-A0A438FY55-F1
#
_entry.id   AF-A0A438FY55-F1
#
_cell.length_a   1.000
_cell.length_b   1.000
_cell.length_c   1.000
_cell.angle_alpha   90.00
_cell.angle_beta   90.00
_cell.angle_gamma   90.00
#
_symmetry.space_group_name_H-M   'P 1'
#
loop_
_entity.id
_entity.type
_entity.pdbx_description
1 polymer ?
#
loop_
_entity_poly.entity_id
_entity_poly.type
_entity_poly.pdbx_seq_one_letter_code
_entity_poly.pdbx_strand_id
1 'polypeptide(L)'
;MQMRDIAAQLKTLEIEMSDSFFVNFILNTLPQQYGPFKISYDTHKDKWSINELLTMCVQEKGRLKMELGESALMAMEGKDQNQAKKRGKGKIPPQGGIKKINRCFFYKKKGHMKKGCTKF
;
A
#
# COMPACT_ATOMS: atom_id res chain seq x y z
N MET A 1 -28.19 -4.48 -11.55
CA MET A 1 -28.88 -5.38 -10.62
C MET A 1 -27.97 -5.59 -9.42
N GLN A 2 -28.36 -5.11 -8.24
CA GLN A 2 -27.61 -5.34 -7.00
C GLN A 2 -27.95 -6.73 -6.44
N MET A 3 -27.07 -7.32 -5.61
CA MET A 3 -27.34 -8.61 -4.95
C MET A 3 -28.69 -8.62 -4.20
N ARG A 4 -29.07 -7.48 -3.60
CA ARG A 4 -30.36 -7.33 -2.91
C ARG A 4 -31.56 -7.50 -3.86
N ASP A 5 -31.44 -7.04 -5.10
CA ASP A 5 -32.50 -7.18 -6.11
C ASP A 5 -32.65 -8.65 -6.54
N ILE A 6 -31.53 -9.37 -6.70
CA ILE A 6 -31.53 -10.81 -7.02
C ILE A 6 -32.14 -11.60 -5.87
N ALA A 7 -31.75 -11.31 -4.62
CA ALA A 7 -32.29 -11.99 -3.45
C ALA A 7 -33.81 -11.77 -3.31
N ALA A 8 -34.31 -10.56 -3.60
CA ALA A 8 -35.74 -10.28 -3.60
C ALA A 8 -36.51 -11.07 -4.67
N GLN A 9 -35.94 -11.21 -5.88
CA GLN A 9 -36.54 -12.02 -6.95
C GLN A 9 -36.52 -13.51 -6.65
N LEU A 10 -35.44 -14.03 -6.06
CA LEU A 10 -35.36 -15.42 -5.62
C LEU A 10 -36.42 -15.72 -4.54
N LYS A 11 -36.68 -14.76 -3.64
CA LYS A 11 -37.73 -14.88 -2.64
C LYS A 11 -39.13 -14.91 -3.24
N THR A 12 -39.40 -14.16 -4.33
CA THR A 12 -40.66 -14.28 -5.08
C THR A 12 -40.83 -15.61 -5.81
N LEU A 13 -39.74 -16.33 -6.04
CA LEU A 13 -39.71 -17.66 -6.64
C LEU A 13 -39.70 -18.78 -5.60
N GLU A 14 -39.89 -18.46 -4.32
CA GLU A 14 -39.80 -19.39 -3.17
C GLU A 14 -38.46 -20.13 -3.07
N ILE A 15 -37.40 -19.58 -3.67
CA ILE A 15 -36.04 -20.12 -3.56
C ILE A 15 -35.43 -19.58 -2.28
N GLU A 16 -35.43 -20.40 -1.23
CA GLU A 16 -34.72 -20.10 0.01
C GLU A 16 -33.23 -20.42 -0.16
N MET A 17 -32.38 -19.40 0.02
CA MET A 17 -30.93 -19.53 0.00
C MET A 17 -30.42 -19.67 1.42
N SER A 18 -29.58 -20.68 1.67
CA SER A 18 -28.98 -20.89 2.98
C SER A 18 -27.90 -19.85 3.30
N ASP A 19 -27.67 -19.59 4.58
CA ASP A 19 -26.56 -18.74 5.03
C ASP A 19 -25.20 -19.26 4.54
N SER A 20 -25.04 -20.59 4.47
CA SER A 20 -23.84 -21.23 3.92
C SER A 20 -23.62 -20.89 2.45
N PHE A 21 -24.69 -20.79 1.65
CA PHE A 21 -24.61 -20.34 0.26
C PHE A 21 -24.14 -18.90 0.20
N PHE A 22 -24.70 -18.01 1.01
CA PHE A 22 -24.30 -16.59 1.01
C PHE A 22 -22.84 -16.41 1.44
N VAL A 23 -22.38 -17.11 2.47
CA VAL A 23 -20.98 -17.08 2.89
C VAL A 23 -20.06 -17.51 1.75
N ASN A 24 -20.37 -18.64 1.11
CA ASN A 24 -19.59 -19.13 -0.03
C ASN A 24 -19.64 -18.16 -1.23
N PHE A 25 -20.81 -17.61 -1.52
CA PHE A 25 -20.99 -16.64 -2.60
C PHE A 25 -20.17 -15.36 -2.37
N ILE A 26 -20.20 -14.81 -1.16
CA ILE A 26 -19.40 -13.63 -0.78
C ILE A 26 -17.91 -13.96 -0.94
N LEU A 27 -17.42 -15.07 -0.38
CA LEU A 27 -16.02 -15.46 -0.48
C LEU A 27 -15.55 -15.64 -1.93
N ASN A 28 -16.38 -16.23 -2.79
CA ASN A 28 -16.04 -16.45 -4.20
C ASN A 28 -16.08 -15.18 -5.05
N THR A 29 -16.92 -14.21 -4.70
CA THR A 29 -17.02 -12.93 -5.43
C THR A 29 -15.94 -11.92 -5.05
N LEU A 30 -15.22 -12.12 -3.94
CA LEU A 30 -14.14 -11.22 -3.52
C LEU A 30 -12.94 -11.24 -4.47
N PRO A 31 -12.36 -10.07 -4.80
CA PRO A 31 -11.17 -9.95 -5.65
C PRO A 31 -9.95 -10.71 -5.11
N GLN A 32 -8.98 -11.00 -5.98
CA GLN A 32 -7.74 -11.71 -5.61
C GLN A 32 -6.94 -11.04 -4.48
N GLN A 33 -7.03 -9.72 -4.36
CA GLN A 33 -6.37 -8.93 -3.31
C GLN A 33 -6.80 -9.32 -1.89
N TYR A 34 -8.00 -9.92 -1.76
CA TYR A 34 -8.54 -10.46 -0.52
C TYR A 34 -8.01 -11.88 -0.22
N GLY A 35 -6.93 -12.32 -0.86
CA GLY A 35 -6.30 -13.62 -0.60
C GLY A 35 -6.08 -13.90 0.90
N PRO A 36 -5.44 -12.98 1.66
CA PRO A 36 -5.24 -13.13 3.10
C PRO A 36 -6.56 -13.29 3.88
N PHE A 37 -7.61 -12.56 3.50
CA PHE A 37 -8.94 -12.70 4.09
C PHE A 37 -9.54 -14.10 3.91
N LYS A 38 -9.43 -14.68 2.70
CA LYS A 38 -9.94 -16.04 2.43
C LYS A 38 -9.19 -17.08 3.28
N ILE A 39 -7.86 -16.96 3.35
CA ILE A 39 -7.03 -17.82 4.21
C ILE A 39 -7.45 -17.69 5.69
N SER A 40 -7.71 -16.47 6.16
CA SER A 40 -8.19 -16.23 7.53
C SER A 40 -9.53 -16.92 7.80
N TYR A 41 -10.45 -16.92 6.84
CA TYR A 41 -11.71 -17.64 6.96
C TYR A 41 -11.50 -19.16 6.96
N ASP A 42 -10.68 -19.69 6.04
CA ASP A 42 -10.45 -21.13 5.88
C ASP A 42 -9.73 -21.75 7.07
N THR A 43 -8.86 -20.99 7.73
CA THR A 43 -8.11 -21.42 8.93
C THR A 43 -8.90 -21.29 10.23
N HIS A 44 -10.02 -20.56 10.21
CA HIS A 44 -10.85 -20.40 11.40
C HIS A 44 -11.69 -21.66 11.63
N LYS A 45 -11.61 -22.22 12.85
CA LYS A 45 -12.33 -23.46 13.19
C LYS A 45 -13.84 -23.25 13.21
N ASP A 46 -14.28 -22.12 13.75
CA ASP A 46 -15.69 -21.76 13.80
C ASP A 46 -16.10 -21.00 12.54
N LYS A 47 -17.24 -21.34 11.95
CA LYS A 47 -17.75 -20.65 10.78
C LYS A 47 -18.30 -19.29 11.16
N TRP A 48 -17.86 -18.25 10.45
CA TRP A 48 -18.39 -16.91 10.63
C TRP A 48 -19.82 -16.81 10.14
N SER A 49 -20.65 -16.09 10.89
CA SER A 49 -21.94 -15.59 10.42
C SER A 49 -21.75 -14.57 9.30
N ILE A 50 -22.82 -14.33 8.53
CA ILE A 50 -22.82 -13.32 7.45
C ILE A 50 -22.41 -11.93 7.98
N ASN A 51 -22.85 -11.58 9.20
CA ASN A 51 -22.54 -10.30 9.82
C ASN A 51 -21.06 -10.17 10.19
N GLU A 52 -20.46 -11.24 10.74
CA GLU A 52 -19.02 -11.28 11.03
C GLU A 52 -18.21 -11.19 9.74
N LEU A 53 -18.57 -11.97 8.71
CA LEU A 53 -17.92 -11.95 7.41
C LEU A 53 -17.95 -10.55 6.79
N LEU A 54 -19.07 -9.84 6.87
CA LEU A 54 -19.21 -8.47 6.38
C LEU A 54 -18.33 -7.49 7.15
N THR A 55 -18.30 -7.61 8.49
CA THR A 55 -17.47 -6.77 9.36
C THR A 55 -15.99 -6.94 9.02
N MET A 56 -15.55 -8.19 8.90
CA MET A 56 -14.17 -8.53 8.55
C MET A 56 -13.82 -8.05 7.12
N CYS A 57 -14.77 -8.12 6.16
CA CYS A 57 -14.57 -7.58 4.81
C CYS A 57 -14.31 -6.07 4.81
N VAL A 58 -15.02 -5.31 5.66
CA VAL A 58 -14.83 -3.86 5.79
C VAL A 58 -13.44 -3.54 6.37
N GLN A 59 -13.02 -4.29 7.38
CA GLN A 59 -11.69 -4.15 7.98
C GLN A 59 -10.58 -4.47 6.96
N GLU A 60 -10.72 -5.56 6.22
CA GLU A 60 -9.78 -5.97 5.16
C GLU A 60 -9.64 -4.89 4.09
N LYS A 61 -10.77 -4.30 3.67
CA LYS A 61 -10.79 -3.17 2.73
C LYS A 61 -9.98 -1.98 3.26
N GLY A 62 -10.04 -1.73 4.57
CA GLY A 62 -9.24 -0.71 5.24
C GLY A 62 -7.74 -1.02 5.14
N ARG A 63 -7.34 -2.25 5.45
CA ARG A 63 -5.93 -2.70 5.33
C ARG A 63 -5.40 -2.54 3.91
N LEU A 64 -6.15 -2.99 2.90
CA LEU A 64 -5.74 -2.89 1.49
C LEU A 64 -5.52 -1.44 1.03
N LYS A 65 -6.34 -0.50 1.53
CA LYS A 65 -6.14 0.92 1.23
C LYS A 65 -4.85 1.47 1.82
N MET A 66 -4.46 1.01 3.01
CA MET A 66 -3.21 1.42 3.65
C MET A 66 -2.00 0.85 2.92
N GLU A 67 -2.01 -0.45 2.58
CA GLU A 67 -0.91 -1.10 1.84
C GLU A 67 -0.65 -0.43 0.48
N LEU A 68 -1.70 -0.04 -0.25
CA LEU A 68 -1.55 0.67 -1.52
C LEU A 68 -0.90 2.05 -1.35
N GLY A 69 -1.26 2.77 -0.28
CA GLY A 69 -0.66 4.06 0.06
C GLY A 69 0.81 3.93 0.46
N GLU A 70 1.15 2.92 1.26
CA GLU A 70 2.51 2.63 1.71
C GLU A 70 3.42 2.16 0.55
N SER A 71 2.89 1.37 -0.38
CA SER A 71 3.58 0.94 -1.59
C SER A 71 3.98 2.11 -2.51
N ALA A 72 3.09 3.10 -2.66
CA ALA A 72 3.39 4.31 -3.45
C ALA A 72 4.53 5.15 -2.84
N LEU A 73 4.61 5.21 -1.51
CA LEU A 73 5.68 5.89 -0.80
C LEU A 73 7.03 5.18 -0.99
N MET A 74 7.06 3.85 -0.85
CA MET A 74 8.26 3.03 -1.08
C MET A 74 8.81 3.13 -2.52
N ALA A 75 7.93 3.21 -3.52
CA ALA A 75 8.35 3.34 -4.93
C ALA A 75 9.02 4.70 -5.24
N MET A 76 8.70 5.75 -4.48
CA MET A 76 9.27 7.09 -4.68
C MET A 76 10.68 7.21 -4.09
N GLU A 77 11.03 6.39 -3.11
CA GLU A 77 12.35 6.42 -2.45
C GLU A 77 13.45 5.64 -3.19
N GLY A 78 13.09 4.88 -4.24
CA GLY A 78 13.99 3.95 -4.94
C GLY A 78 14.82 4.51 -6.12
N LYS A 79 14.73 5.80 -6.47
CA LYS A 79 15.47 6.38 -7.61
C LYS A 79 16.31 7.58 -7.20
N ASP A 80 17.52 7.36 -6.69
CA ASP A 80 18.65 8.25 -7.02
C ASP A 80 20.06 7.73 -6.64
N GLN A 81 20.45 6.52 -7.05
CA GLN A 81 21.88 6.15 -7.00
C GLN A 81 22.28 5.26 -8.16
N ASN A 82 22.67 5.87 -9.28
CA ASN A 82 23.66 5.28 -10.19
C ASN A 82 24.08 6.29 -11.27
N GLN A 83 25.24 6.94 -11.12
CA GLN A 83 26.10 7.27 -12.26
C GLN A 83 27.59 7.07 -11.94
N ALA A 84 28.12 6.11 -12.71
CA ALA A 84 29.50 5.73 -13.01
C ALA A 84 30.63 6.72 -12.67
N LYS A 85 31.69 6.18 -12.06
CA LYS A 85 32.98 6.85 -11.87
C LYS A 85 34.06 6.14 -12.70
N LYS A 86 34.18 6.45 -13.99
CA LYS A 86 35.43 6.25 -14.75
C LYS A 86 36.13 7.59 -14.90
N ARG A 87 37.34 7.69 -14.36
CA ARG A 87 38.21 8.88 -14.42
C ARG A 87 38.99 8.88 -15.74
N GLY A 88 38.82 9.92 -16.56
CA GLY A 88 39.72 10.30 -17.64
C GLY A 88 39.84 11.83 -17.66
N LYS A 89 41.07 12.35 -17.59
CA LYS A 89 41.39 13.79 -17.50
C LYS A 89 41.11 14.49 -18.84
N GLY A 90 40.40 15.63 -18.81
CA GLY A 90 40.22 16.53 -19.97
C GLY A 90 39.54 17.85 -19.56
N LYS A 91 39.91 18.97 -20.17
CA LYS A 91 39.78 20.36 -19.69
C LYS A 91 38.38 21.01 -19.96
N ILE A 92 37.95 21.87 -19.00
CA ILE A 92 36.98 23.03 -18.92
C ILE A 92 36.40 23.64 -20.24
N PRO A 93 35.32 24.49 -20.30
CA PRO A 93 34.61 25.29 -19.27
C PRO A 93 33.05 25.47 -19.49
N PRO A 94 32.38 26.57 -19.05
CA PRO A 94 31.57 26.73 -17.83
C PRO A 94 30.06 26.93 -18.09
N GLN A 95 29.21 26.95 -17.06
CA GLN A 95 28.16 27.99 -16.82
C GLN A 95 27.08 27.57 -15.80
N GLY A 96 26.78 28.48 -14.87
CA GLY A 96 25.42 28.72 -14.37
C GLY A 96 24.82 27.73 -13.36
N GLY A 97 25.41 27.59 -12.15
CA GLY A 97 24.82 26.79 -11.08
C GLY A 97 24.20 27.63 -9.96
N ILE A 98 22.86 27.65 -9.89
CA ILE A 98 22.05 28.19 -8.78
C ILE A 98 22.59 27.66 -7.44
N LYS A 99 22.93 28.59 -6.52
CA LYS A 99 23.50 28.29 -5.20
C LYS A 99 22.52 27.49 -4.34
N LYS A 100 22.61 26.15 -4.35
CA LYS A 100 22.06 25.31 -3.28
C LYS A 100 22.92 25.50 -2.03
N ILE A 101 22.45 26.36 -1.16
CA ILE A 101 23.12 26.67 0.10
C ILE A 101 22.99 25.47 1.04
N ASN A 102 24.02 24.63 1.09
CA ASN A 102 24.10 23.53 2.05
C ASN A 102 24.31 24.10 3.47
N ARG A 103 23.34 23.86 4.36
CA ARG A 103 23.39 24.18 5.80
C ARG A 103 23.91 22.96 6.56
N CYS A 104 24.87 23.14 7.46
CA CYS A 104 25.29 22.07 8.37
C CYS A 104 24.17 21.78 9.39
N PHE A 105 23.84 20.51 9.59
CA PHE A 105 22.74 20.07 10.46
C PHE A 105 22.96 20.41 11.94
N PHE A 106 24.22 20.51 12.38
CA PHE A 106 24.57 20.84 13.77
C PHE A 106 24.53 22.34 14.07
N TYR A 107 25.11 23.17 13.20
CA TYR A 107 25.31 24.60 13.49
C TYR A 107 24.34 25.53 12.74
N LYS A 108 23.49 25.00 11.85
CA LYS A 108 22.58 25.77 10.97
C LYS A 108 23.24 26.94 10.20
N LYS A 109 24.57 27.01 10.14
CA LYS A 109 25.34 27.98 9.35
C LYS A 109 25.66 27.42 7.97
N LYS A 110 25.73 28.32 7.00
CA LYS A 110 26.02 28.05 5.58
C LYS A 110 27.53 27.94 5.41
N GLY A 111 28.04 26.88 4.77
CA GLY A 111 29.44 26.85 4.31
C GLY A 111 30.36 25.73 4.82
N HIS A 112 29.90 24.77 5.63
CA HIS A 112 30.72 23.61 5.99
C HIS A 112 29.92 22.30 5.92
N MET A 113 30.55 21.22 5.45
CA MET A 113 30.00 19.86 5.50
C MET A 113 30.38 19.19 6.83
N LYS A 114 29.55 18.24 7.28
CA LYS A 114 29.62 17.51 8.57
C LYS A 114 31.02 16.98 8.95
N LYS A 115 31.92 16.78 7.98
CA LYS A 115 33.30 16.32 8.18
C LYS A 115 34.28 17.40 8.70
N GLY A 116 33.87 18.67 8.76
CA GLY A 116 34.69 19.79 9.27
C GLY A 116 34.19 20.41 10.58
N CYS A 117 33.25 19.78 11.28
CA CYS A 117 32.87 20.23 12.62
C CYS A 117 33.86 19.68 13.64
N THR A 118 34.73 20.54 14.18
CA THR A 118 35.49 20.25 15.39
C THR A 118 34.49 20.07 16.52
N LYS A 119 34.27 18.82 16.93
CA LYS A 119 33.47 18.47 18.10
C LYS A 119 34.24 18.94 19.35
N PHE A 120 33.55 19.68 20.21
CA PHE A 120 33.50 19.29 21.61
C PHE A 120 32.10 18.74 21.84
#